data_AF-A0A076LTZ7-F1
#
_entry.id   AF-A0A076LTZ7-F1
#
_cell.length_a   1.000
_cell.length_b   1.000
_cell.length_c   1.000
_cell.angle_alpha   90.00
_cell.angle_beta   90.00
_cell.angle_gamma   90.00
#
_symmetry.space_group_name_H-M   'P 1'
#
loop_
_entity.id
_entity.type
_entity.pdbx_description
1 polymer ?
#
loop_
_entity_poly.entity_id
_entity_poly.type
_entity_poly.pdbx_seq_one_letter_code
_entity_poly.pdbx_strand_id
1 'polypeptide(L)'
;MDKSKTLNALNTNFRMIGLSADWVYQAWLIKGSLTKGTVIFENEDNATYELVDFYYEDEQRVENILCSGSLRDVIEFSSCLKQTR
;
A
#
# COMPACT_ATOMS: atom_id res chain seq x y z
N MET A 1 -4.11 18.27 6.86
CA MET A 1 -3.40 18.07 5.58
C MET A 1 -4.46 17.84 4.52
N ASP A 2 -4.44 18.56 3.39
CA ASP A 2 -5.42 18.35 2.31
C ASP A 2 -5.33 16.89 1.82
N LYS A 3 -6.42 16.11 1.91
CA LYS A 3 -6.51 14.76 1.32
C LYS A 3 -6.05 14.76 -0.15
N SER A 4 -6.38 15.83 -0.89
CA SER A 4 -5.95 16.07 -2.27
C SER A 4 -4.42 16.07 -2.46
N LYS A 5 -3.66 16.71 -1.56
CA LYS A 5 -2.18 16.75 -1.65
C LYS A 5 -1.56 15.37 -1.40
N THR A 6 -2.17 14.61 -0.49
CA THR A 6 -1.72 13.28 -0.06
C THR A 6 -1.92 12.25 -1.17
N LEU A 7 -3.11 12.20 -1.76
CA LEU A 7 -3.42 11.35 -2.91
C LEU A 7 -2.58 11.70 -4.14
N ASN A 8 -2.34 12.99 -4.39
CA ASN A 8 -1.47 13.43 -5.48
C ASN A 8 -0.03 12.93 -5.31
N ALA A 9 0.51 12.92 -4.09
CA ALA A 9 1.83 12.38 -3.82
C ALA A 9 1.88 10.87 -4.11
N LEU A 10 0.88 10.12 -3.66
CA LEU A 10 0.80 8.68 -3.91
C LEU A 10 0.66 8.35 -5.41
N ASN A 11 -0.25 9.02 -6.11
CA ASN A 11 -0.50 8.80 -7.54
C ASN A 11 0.69 9.23 -8.43
N THR A 12 1.50 10.19 -7.98
CA THR A 12 2.73 10.59 -8.68
C THR A 12 3.84 9.55 -8.51
N ASN A 13 3.93 8.91 -7.35
CA ASN A 13 5.07 8.04 -7.01
C ASN A 13 4.81 6.56 -7.26
N PHE A 14 3.54 6.12 -7.24
CA PHE A 14 3.18 4.72 -7.24
C PHE A 14 1.96 4.45 -8.10
N ARG A 15 1.94 3.26 -8.71
CA ARG A 15 0.78 2.81 -9.47
C ARG A 15 -0.34 2.44 -8.49
N MET A 16 -1.46 3.14 -8.56
CA MET A 16 -2.68 2.70 -7.89
C MET A 16 -3.16 1.37 -8.51
N ILE A 17 -3.44 0.40 -7.65
CA ILE A 17 -4.01 -0.89 -8.01
C ILE A 17 -5.26 -1.09 -7.16
N GLY A 18 -6.30 -1.66 -7.77
CA GLY A 18 -7.45 -2.15 -7.00
C GLY A 18 -7.15 -3.56 -6.51
N LEU A 19 -7.17 -3.78 -5.20
CA LEU A 19 -7.10 -5.12 -4.62
C LEU A 19 -8.52 -5.54 -4.24
N SER A 20 -9.26 -6.18 -5.17
CA SER A 20 -10.64 -6.60 -4.91
C SER A 20 -10.73 -8.05 -4.43
N ALA A 21 -11.59 -8.27 -3.44
CA ALA A 21 -12.59 -9.34 -3.52
C ALA A 21 -13.93 -8.84 -2.98
N ASP A 22 -13.95 -8.08 -1.87
CA ASP A 22 -15.21 -7.57 -1.30
C ASP A 22 -15.24 -6.07 -0.99
N TRP A 23 -14.09 -5.41 -0.82
CA TRP A 23 -14.02 -3.99 -0.43
C TRP A 23 -13.11 -3.29 -1.44
N VAL A 24 -13.60 -2.22 -2.08
CA VAL A 24 -12.83 -1.44 -3.07
C VAL A 24 -11.83 -0.58 -2.33
N TYR A 25 -10.70 -1.16 -1.97
CA TYR A 25 -9.62 -0.42 -1.34
C TYR A 25 -8.66 0.15 -2.39
N GLN A 26 -8.35 1.44 -2.24
CA GLN A 26 -7.27 2.06 -3.00
C GLN A 26 -5.94 1.64 -2.40
N ALA A 27 -5.14 0.91 -3.18
CA ALA A 27 -3.81 0.50 -2.80
C ALA A 27 -2.78 0.99 -3.82
N TRP A 28 -1.56 1.28 -3.39
CA TRP A 28 -0.48 1.77 -4.25
C TRP A 28 0.69 0.80 -4.25
N LEU A 29 1.00 0.22 -5.41
CA LEU A 29 2.04 -0.79 -5.57
C LEU A 29 3.44 -0.19 -5.46
N ILE A 30 4.19 -0.64 -4.44
CA ILE A 30 5.56 -0.22 -4.16
C ILE A 30 6.58 -1.12 -4.86
N LYS A 31 6.35 -2.44 -4.81
CA LYS A 31 7.17 -3.46 -5.47
C LYS A 31 6.34 -4.71 -5.74
N GLY A 32 6.73 -5.48 -6.75
CA GLY A 32 6.08 -6.74 -7.11
C GLY A 32 5.14 -6.61 -8.31
N SER A 33 4.11 -7.47 -8.33
CA SER A 33 3.09 -7.59 -9.38
C SER A 33 1.69 -7.38 -8.80
N LEU A 34 0.66 -7.52 -9.64
CA LEU A 34 -0.75 -7.45 -9.22
C LEU A 34 -1.18 -8.64 -8.36
N THR A 35 -0.43 -9.74 -8.37
CA THR A 35 -0.76 -10.97 -7.62
C THR A 35 0.18 -11.22 -6.45
N LYS A 36 1.30 -10.49 -6.34
CA LYS A 36 2.22 -10.59 -5.20
C LYS A 36 3.10 -9.35 -5.12
N GLY A 37 3.12 -8.68 -3.98
CA GLY A 37 3.92 -7.48 -3.83
C GLY A 37 3.74 -6.80 -2.50
N THR A 38 4.26 -5.58 -2.43
CA THR A 38 4.07 -4.68 -1.29
C THR A 38 3.29 -3.47 -1.75
N VAL A 39 2.25 -3.11 -1.01
CA VAL A 39 1.40 -1.94 -1.29
C VAL A 39 1.37 -0.99 -0.10
N ILE A 40 1.11 0.27 -0.38
CA ILE A 40 0.58 1.21 0.61
C ILE A 40 -0.94 1.14 0.53
N PHE A 41 -1.59 1.04 1.67
CA PHE A 41 -3.03 0.98 1.85
C PHE A 41 -3.48 2.18 2.70
N GLU A 42 -4.55 2.86 2.30
CA GLU A 42 -5.18 3.90 3.13
C GLU A 42 -6.29 3.27 3.97
N ASN A 43 -6.13 3.29 5.28
CA ASN A 43 -7.15 2.87 6.23
C ASN A 43 -8.03 4.08 6.57
N GLU A 44 -9.21 4.14 5.93
CA GLU A 44 -10.12 5.27 6.08
C GLU A 44 -10.74 5.36 7.48
N ASP A 45 -10.86 4.24 8.20
CA ASP A 45 -11.51 4.18 9.51
C ASP A 45 -10.68 4.87 10.60
N ASN A 46 -9.35 4.81 10.49
CA ASN A 46 -8.44 5.37 11.49
C ASN A 46 -7.52 6.48 10.93
N ALA A 47 -7.72 6.87 9.66
CA ALA A 47 -6.92 7.87 8.96
C ALA A 47 -5.41 7.58 8.98
N THR A 48 -5.02 6.31 8.94
CA THR A 48 -3.63 5.86 8.85
C THR A 48 -3.33 5.22 7.50
N TYR A 49 -2.04 5.09 7.20
CA TYR A 49 -1.56 4.35 6.05
C TYR A 49 -0.85 3.09 6.54
N GLU A 50 -1.05 2.00 5.83
CA GLU A 50 -0.47 0.69 6.14
C GLU A 50 0.42 0.26 4.98
N LEU A 51 1.58 -0.32 5.31
CA LEU A 51 2.41 -1.00 4.33
C LEU A 51 2.13 -2.50 4.44
N VAL A 52 1.67 -3.10 3.35
CA VAL A 52 1.17 -4.47 3.36
C VAL A 52 1.91 -5.29 2.34
N ASP A 53 2.52 -6.39 2.76
CA ASP A 53 2.94 -7.46 1.86
C ASP A 53 1.75 -8.36 1.58
N PHE A 54 1.49 -8.61 0.31
CA PHE A 54 0.38 -9.46 -0.12
C PHE A 54 0.83 -10.48 -1.15
N TYR A 55 0.11 -11.59 -1.18
CA TYR A 55 0.12 -12.50 -2.31
C TYR A 55 -1.28 -13.10 -2.53
N TYR A 56 -1.55 -13.44 -3.78
CA TYR A 56 -2.78 -14.02 -4.26
C TYR A 56 -2.46 -15.38 -4.89
N GLU A 57 -3.00 -16.43 -4.30
CA GLU A 57 -2.82 -17.82 -4.73
C GLU A 57 -4.15 -18.56 -4.51
N ASP A 58 -4.61 -19.34 -5.50
CA ASP A 58 -5.84 -20.14 -5.42
C ASP A 58 -7.08 -19.39 -4.91
N GLU A 59 -7.32 -18.19 -5.44
CA GLU A 59 -8.42 -17.29 -5.03
C GLU A 59 -8.34 -16.77 -3.60
N GLN A 60 -7.25 -17.06 -2.88
CA GLN A 60 -6.98 -16.58 -1.54
C GLN A 60 -5.96 -15.46 -1.56
N ARG A 61 -6.34 -14.33 -0.94
CA ARG A 61 -5.44 -13.23 -0.66
C ARG A 61 -4.94 -13.34 0.76
N VAL A 62 -3.62 -13.39 0.92
CA VAL A 62 -2.97 -13.32 2.22
C VAL A 62 -2.26 -11.98 2.33
N GLU A 63 -2.48 -11.30 3.45
CA GLU A 63 -1.99 -9.96 3.73
C GLU A 63 -1.22 -9.96 5.04
N ASN A 64 -0.05 -9.33 5.04
CA ASN A 64 0.77 -9.13 6.22
C ASN A 64 1.14 -7.65 6.33
N ILE A 65 0.67 -7.00 7.39
CA ILE A 65 0.97 -5.59 7.67
C ILE A 65 2.42 -5.50 8.18
N LEU A 66 3.26 -4.79 7.45
CA LEU A 66 4.65 -4.53 7.81
C LEU A 66 4.78 -3.35 8.76
N CYS A 67 4.01 -2.29 8.52
CA CYS A 67 3.93 -1.13 9.38
C CYS A 67 2.64 -0.35 9.15
N SER A 68 2.24 0.46 10.14
CA SER A 68 1.10 1.37 10.07
C SER A 68 1.48 2.72 10.67
N GLY A 69 1.05 3.83 10.07
CA GLY A 69 1.37 5.15 10.59
C GLY A 69 0.90 6.28 9.68
N SER A 70 1.57 7.44 9.78
CA SER A 70 1.32 8.51 8.81
C SER A 70 1.86 8.11 7.42
N LEU A 71 1.36 8.74 6.36
CA LEU A 71 1.86 8.48 5.01
C LEU A 71 3.38 8.66 4.93
N ARG A 72 3.91 9.67 5.61
CA ARG A 72 5.34 9.96 5.64
C ARG A 72 6.12 8.79 6.22
N ASP A 73 5.68 8.26 7.37
CA ASP A 73 6.35 7.16 8.06
C ASP A 73 6.37 5.91 7.17
N VAL A 74 5.25 5.61 6.52
CA VAL A 74 5.10 4.47 5.61
C VAL A 74 5.99 4.61 4.37
N ILE A 75 6.04 5.79 3.75
CA ILE A 75 6.93 6.06 2.61
C ILE A 75 8.40 5.93 3.01
N GLU A 76 8.78 6.50 4.15
CA GLU A 76 10.15 6.45 4.66
C GLU A 76 10.57 5.00 4.93
N PHE A 77 9.72 4.23 5.62
CA PHE A 77 9.94 2.81 5.87
C PHE A 77 10.02 1.99 4.57
N SER A 78 9.15 2.27 3.61
CA SER A 78 9.15 1.58 2.30
C SER A 78 10.46 1.79 1.53
N SER A 79 11.12 2.94 1.74
CA SER A 79 12.40 3.26 1.10
C SER A 79 13.55 2.44 1.69
N CYS A 80 13.48 2.09 2.98
CA CYS A 80 14.43 1.17 3.62
C CYS A 80 14.31 -0.26 3.06
N LEU A 81 13.10 -0.71 2.69
CA LEU A 81 12.87 -2.04 2.10
C LEU A 81 13.40 -2.20 0.68
N LYS A 82 13.70 -1.10 -0.03
CA LYS A 82 14.26 -1.14 -1.39
C LYS A 82 15.77 -1.43 -1.43
N GLN A 83 16.45 -1.41 -0.29
CA GLN A 83 17.91 -1.62 -0.20
C GLN A 83 18.33 -3.08 0.02
N THR A 84 17.39 -4.00 0.22
CA THR A 84 17.69 -5.44 0.31
C THR A 84 17.63 -6.04 -1.10
N ARG A 85 18.75 -5.97 -1.81
CA ARG A 85 19.00 -6.73 -3.05
C ARG A 85 20.21 -7.62 -2.87
#